data_AF-A0A2G5WUE4-F1
#
_entry.id   AF-A0A2G5WUE4-F1
#
_cell.length_a   1.000
_cell.length_b   1.000
_cell.length_c   1.000
_cell.angle_alpha   90.00
_cell.angle_beta   90.00
_cell.angle_gamma   90.00
#
_symmetry.space_group_name_H-M   'P 1'
#
loop_
_entity.id
_entity.type
_entity.pdbx_description
1 polymer ?
#
loop_
_entity_poly.entity_id
_entity_poly.type
_entity_poly.pdbx_seq_one_letter_code
_entity_poly.pdbx_strand_id
1 'polypeptide(L)'
;MDTNNTIKALHVLGNEDGVLKLNTEKFFTWHIPKKIREEPIQKGDIVPVRTKLGPKPVLVMDVYREEFEETQKRYKLVIKTLERAPEK
;
A
#
# COMPACT_ATOMS: atom_id res chain seq x y z
N MET A 1 -17.40 13.69 2.50
CA MET A 1 -15.96 13.74 2.22
C MET A 1 -15.57 12.42 1.62
N ASP A 2 -14.95 12.46 0.45
CA ASP A 2 -14.53 11.28 -0.27
C ASP A 2 -13.28 10.66 0.37
N THR A 3 -13.40 9.42 0.86
CA THR A 3 -12.27 8.69 1.44
C THR A 3 -11.29 8.24 0.36
N ASN A 4 -9.99 8.39 0.62
CA ASN A 4 -8.95 7.86 -0.24
C ASN A 4 -9.10 6.34 -0.39
N ASN A 5 -8.88 5.86 -1.61
CA ASN A 5 -9.18 4.49 -1.98
C ASN A 5 -7.99 3.77 -2.63
N THR A 6 -6.84 4.44 -2.77
CA THR A 6 -5.70 3.96 -3.53
C THR A 6 -4.40 4.39 -2.85
N ILE A 7 -3.41 3.49 -2.87
CA ILE A 7 -2.04 3.77 -2.41
C ILE A 7 -1.06 3.64 -3.56
N LYS A 8 0.00 4.44 -3.51
CA LYS A 8 1.24 4.23 -4.28
C LYS A 8 2.35 3.87 -3.30
N ALA A 9 3.05 2.78 -3.57
CA ALA A 9 3.95 2.18 -2.59
C ALA A 9 5.17 1.52 -3.24
N LEU A 10 6.18 1.24 -2.42
CA LEU A 10 7.40 0.53 -2.79
C LEU A 10 7.47 -0.80 -2.04
N HIS A 11 7.90 -1.86 -2.72
CA HIS A 11 8.04 -3.18 -2.07
C HIS A 11 9.18 -3.17 -1.05
N VAL A 12 8.92 -3.71 0.14
CA VAL A 12 9.98 -4.06 1.09
C VAL A 12 10.44 -5.48 0.76
N LEU A 13 11.71 -5.61 0.37
CA LEU A 13 12.39 -6.86 0.07
C LEU A 13 13.17 -7.31 1.31
N GLY A 14 13.22 -8.62 1.54
CA GLY A 14 14.11 -9.23 2.52
C GLY A 14 15.01 -10.26 1.84
N ASN A 15 16.22 -10.44 2.34
CA ASN A 15 17.08 -11.58 2.00
C ASN A 15 17.15 -12.58 3.17
N GLU A 16 17.81 -13.71 2.95
CA GLU A 16 17.96 -14.79 3.94
C GLU A 16 18.76 -14.34 5.18
N ASP A 17 19.61 -13.32 5.03
CA ASP A 17 20.39 -12.72 6.14
C ASP A 17 19.58 -11.73 7.00
N GLY A 18 18.28 -11.57 6.73
CA GLY A 18 17.40 -10.66 7.47
C GLY A 18 17.57 -9.18 7.11
N VAL A 19 18.33 -8.84 6.07
CA VAL A 19 18.47 -7.47 5.58
C VAL A 19 17.21 -7.06 4.84
N LEU A 20 16.56 -6.00 5.33
CA LEU A 20 15.44 -5.36 4.65
C LEU A 20 15.94 -4.28 3.71
N LYS A 21 15.47 -4.30 2.47
CA LYS A 21 15.75 -3.29 1.45
C LYS A 21 14.46 -2.79 0.82
N LEU A 22 14.38 -1.50 0.56
CA LEU A 22 13.28 -0.93 -0.21
C LEU A 22 13.59 -1.07 -1.70
N ASN A 23 12.66 -1.63 -2.48
CA ASN A 23 12.76 -1.58 -3.93
C ASN A 23 12.37 -0.18 -4.41
N THR A 24 13.37 0.67 -4.66
CA THR A 24 13.18 2.04 -5.12
C THR A 24 13.11 2.18 -6.65
N GLU A 25 13.22 1.07 -7.40
CA GLU A 25 13.22 1.10 -8.87
C GLU A 25 11.84 1.42 -9.44
N LYS A 26 10.77 0.99 -8.74
CA LYS A 26 9.41 1.09 -9.26
C LYS A 26 8.37 1.25 -8.17
N PHE A 27 7.48 2.21 -8.40
CA PHE A 27 6.24 2.35 -7.65
C PHE A 27 5.16 1.42 -8.18
N PHE A 28 4.37 0.90 -7.26
CA PHE A 28 3.23 0.05 -7.55
C PHE A 28 1.99 0.58 -6.83
N THR A 29 0.83 0.21 -7.35
CA THR A 29 -0.46 0.75 -6.92
C THR A 29 -1.39 -0.36 -6.44
N TRP A 30 -2.09 -0.11 -5.33
CA TRP A 30 -3.11 -0.99 -4.76
C TRP A 30 -4.33 -0.20 -4.31
N HIS A 31 -5.50 -0.83 -4.33
CA HIS A 31 -6.70 -0.24 -3.74
C HIS A 31 -6.83 -0.58 -2.26
N ILE A 32 -7.36 0.38 -1.51
CA ILE A 32 -7.77 0.24 -0.12
C ILE A 32 -9.22 -0.28 -0.12
N PRO A 33 -9.50 -1.48 0.41
CA PRO A 33 -10.86 -2.00 0.48
C PRO A 33 -11.70 -1.18 1.46
N LYS A 34 -13.00 -0.99 1.16
CA LYS A 34 -13.92 -0.14 1.95
C LYS A 34 -13.85 -0.42 3.47
N LYS A 35 -13.77 -1.69 3.85
CA LYS A 35 -13.72 -2.17 5.23
C LYS A 35 -12.54 -1.68 6.08
N ILE A 36 -11.45 -1.17 5.48
CA ILE A 36 -10.30 -0.62 6.22
C ILE A 36 -10.11 0.87 5.99
N ARG A 37 -11.06 1.54 5.34
CA ARG A 37 -11.00 3.00 5.13
C ARG A 37 -11.40 3.79 6.37
N GLU A 38 -12.03 3.13 7.35
CA GLU A 38 -12.40 3.72 8.64
C GLU A 38 -11.17 4.07 9.48
N GLU A 39 -10.05 3.36 9.28
CA GLU A 39 -8.76 3.64 9.91
C GLU A 39 -7.75 4.01 8.81
N PRO A 40 -7.70 5.29 8.39
CA PRO A 40 -7.04 5.69 7.16
C PRO A 40 -5.57 5.28 7.11
N ILE A 41 -5.18 4.62 6.03
CA ILE A 41 -3.77 4.39 5.73
C ILE A 41 -3.15 5.73 5.36
N GLN A 42 -1.95 6.00 5.86
CA GLN A 42 -1.21 7.23 5.59
C GLN A 42 0.16 6.94 4.97
N LYS A 43 0.78 8.00 4.44
CA LYS A 43 2.16 7.95 3.97
C LYS A 43 3.09 7.56 5.13
N GLY A 44 4.01 6.64 4.87
CA GLY A 44 4.95 6.11 5.86
C GLY A 44 4.48 4.82 6.54
N ASP A 45 3.20 4.47 6.44
CA ASP A 45 2.72 3.17 6.94
C ASP A 45 3.36 2.01 6.17
N ILE A 46 3.54 0.88 6.86
CA ILE A 46 3.87 -0.40 6.22
C ILE A 46 2.61 -1.25 6.18
N VAL A 47 2.24 -1.71 4.99
CA VAL A 47 1.02 -2.50 4.79
C VAL A 47 1.30 -3.77 3.98
N PRO A 48 0.74 -4.93 4.35
CA PRO A 48 0.73 -6.10 3.49
C PRO A 48 -0.27 -5.93 2.35
N VAL A 49 0.17 -6.22 1.13
CA VAL A 49 -0.65 -6.15 -0.09
C VAL A 49 -0.73 -7.49 -0.78
N ARG A 50 -1.83 -7.72 -1.51
CA ARG A 50 -1.97 -8.90 -2.37
C ARG A 50 -1.04 -8.77 -3.59
N THR A 51 -0.18 -9.76 -3.82
CA THR A 51 0.63 -9.87 -5.05
C THR A 51 0.29 -11.16 -5.81
N LYS A 52 1.00 -11.49 -6.89
CA LYS A 52 0.85 -12.82 -7.55
C LYS A 52 1.54 -13.93 -6.76
N LEU A 53 2.57 -13.59 -5.99
CA LEU A 53 3.42 -14.51 -5.24
C LEU A 53 3.06 -14.56 -3.74
N GLY A 54 1.79 -14.29 -3.42
CA GLY A 54 1.31 -14.15 -2.05
C GLY A 54 1.43 -12.73 -1.47
N PRO A 55 1.08 -12.55 -0.18
CA PRO A 55 1.18 -11.26 0.50
C PRO A 55 2.63 -10.76 0.58
N LYS A 56 2.84 -9.47 0.35
CA LYS A 56 4.16 -8.82 0.53
C LYS A 56 4.00 -7.48 1.27
N PRO A 57 4.94 -7.10 2.14
CA PRO A 57 4.95 -5.77 2.74
C PRO A 57 5.33 -4.70 1.71
N VAL A 58 4.71 -3.54 1.82
CA VAL A 58 5.07 -2.32 1.07
C VAL A 58 5.11 -1.12 1.99
N LEU A 59 6.01 -0.18 1.69
CA LEU A 59 6.03 1.14 2.30
C LEU A 59 5.12 2.07 1.51
N VAL A 60 4.14 2.65 2.18
CA VAL A 60 3.19 3.59 1.56
C VAL A 60 3.89 4.93 1.32
N MET A 61 3.94 5.35 0.06
CA MET A 61 4.62 6.57 -0.37
C MET A 61 3.64 7.70 -0.67
N ASP A 62 2.41 7.35 -1.05
CA ASP A 62 1.31 8.29 -1.28
C ASP A 62 -0.05 7.60 -1.12
N VAL A 63 -1.07 8.38 -0.75
CA VAL A 63 -2.44 7.92 -0.54
C VAL A 63 -3.40 8.92 -1.16
N TYR A 64 -4.21 8.45 -2.13
CA TYR A 64 -5.06 9.32 -2.92
C TYR A 64 -6.36 8.61 -3.30
N ARG A 65 -7.26 9.37 -3.91
CA ARG A 65 -8.49 8.88 -4.48
C ARG A 65 -8.36 8.75 -5.99
N GLU A 66 -8.81 7.62 -6.51
CA GLU A 66 -8.89 7.34 -7.93
C GLU A 66 -10.30 6.83 -8.23
N GLU A 67 -11.02 7.48 -9.15
CA GLU A 67 -12.34 7.04 -9.58
C GLU A 67 -12.21 5.99 -10.70
N PHE A 68 -13.01 4.93 -10.60
CA PHE A 68 -12.98 3.85 -11.60
C PHE A 68 -13.52 4.33 -12.93
N GLU A 69 -14.53 5.20 -12.91
CA GLU A 69 -15.15 5.81 -14.08
C GLU A 69 -14.14 6.64 -14.91
N GLU A 70 -13.17 7.25 -14.25
CA GLU A 70 -12.13 8.08 -14.90
C GLU A 70 -10.96 7.25 -15.43
N THR A 71 -10.53 6.24 -14.68
CA THR A 71 -9.26 5.54 -14.97
C THR A 71 -9.44 4.14 -15.55
N GLN A 72 -10.58 3.50 -15.29
CA GLN A 72 -10.88 2.10 -15.58
C GLN A 72 -9.84 1.10 -15.03
N LYS A 73 -9.03 1.51 -14.05
CA LYS A 73 -7.96 0.68 -13.51
C LYS A 73 -8.50 -0.24 -12.41
N ARG A 74 -8.00 -1.48 -12.42
CA ARG A 74 -8.26 -2.47 -11.37
C ARG A 74 -6.96 -2.87 -10.72
N TYR A 75 -6.80 -2.52 -9.45
CA TYR A 75 -5.64 -2.94 -8.68
C TYR A 75 -5.96 -4.07 -7.70
N LYS A 76 -4.90 -4.77 -7.30
CA LYS A 76 -4.96 -5.67 -6.15
C LYS A 76 -5.20 -4.86 -4.88
N LEU A 77 -5.55 -5.55 -3.79
CA LEU A 77 -5.97 -4.91 -2.55
C LEU A 77 -4.86 -4.86 -1.50
N VAL A 78 -4.90 -3.81 -0.69
CA VAL A 78 -4.29 -3.79 0.64
C VAL A 78 -5.05 -4.75 1.55
N ILE A 79 -4.34 -5.46 2.42
CA ILE A 79 -4.93 -6.45 3.32
C ILE A 79 -5.33 -5.81 4.65
N LYS A 80 -4.39 -5.13 5.31
CA LYS A 80 -4.51 -4.45 6.59
C LYS A 80 -3.33 -3.49 6.78
N THR A 81 -3.34 -2.67 7.82
CA THR A 81 -2.12 -1.98 8.28
C THR A 81 -1.28 -2.94 9.12
N LEU A 82 0.04 -2.94 8.93
CA LEU A 82 0.98 -3.73 9.73
C LEU A 82 1.73 -2.87 10.73
N GLU A 83 2.25 -1.73 10.26
CA GLU A 83 2.97 -0.76 11.08
C GLU A 83 2.52 0.64 10.69
N ARG A 84 2.34 1.52 11.68
CA ARG A 84 1.99 2.92 11.45
C ARG A 84 3.24 3.76 11.31
N ALA A 85 3.16 4.80 10.49
CA ALA A 85 4.17 5.85 10.50
C ALA A 85 4.31 6.40 11.94
N PRO A 86 5.55 6.67 12.41
CA PRO A 86 5.77 7.20 13.75
C PRO A 86 5.04 8.53 13.91
N GLU A 87 4.36 8.69 15.05
CA GLU A 87 3.80 9.96 15.46
C GLU A 87 4.95 10.92 15.80
N LYS A 88 4.80 12.20 15.43
CA LYS A 88 5.74 13.26 15.78
C LYS A 88 5.44 13.83 17.15
#